data_AF-A0A183CS24-F1
#
_entry.id   AF-A0A183CS24-F1
#
_cell.length_a   1.000
_cell.length_b   1.000
_cell.length_c   1.000
_cell.angle_alpha   90.00
_cell.angle_beta   90.00
_cell.angle_gamma   90.00
#
_symmetry.space_group_name_H-M   'P 1'
#
loop_
_entity.id
_entity.type
_entity.pdbx_description
1 polymer ?
#
loop_
_entity_poly.entity_id
_entity_poly.type
_entity_poly.pdbx_seq_one_letter_code
_entity_poly.pdbx_strand_id
1 'polypeptide(L)'
;MDPLNVDLDDECVEGVLLLANRFLLDSVVNRCVEFLVTKSKKSAICKFRLAHQCGIIGMKNKILKEMTQEDFSISGANIDNLYEIKKLGDGEIEELRERHKKVLGTK
;
A
#
# COMPACT_ATOMS: atom_id res chain seq x y z
N MET A 1 -6.93 18.11 26.54
CA MET A 1 -7.02 16.67 26.27
C MET A 1 -5.63 16.12 26.38
N ASP A 2 -5.42 15.11 27.22
CA ASP A 2 -4.16 14.37 27.19
C ASP A 2 -4.03 13.68 25.84
N PRO A 3 -2.85 13.68 25.20
CA PRO A 3 -2.64 12.90 24.00
C PRO A 3 -2.85 11.43 24.36
N LEU A 4 -3.92 10.84 23.83
CA LEU A 4 -4.07 9.40 23.78
C LEU A 4 -2.93 8.92 22.88
N ASN A 5 -1.84 8.45 23.49
CA ASN A 5 -0.65 7.99 22.79
C ASN A 5 -0.93 6.62 22.15
N VAL A 6 -1.87 6.60 21.22
CA VAL A 6 -2.30 5.41 20.47
C VAL A 6 -1.30 5.22 19.35
N ASP A 7 -0.68 4.05 19.33
CA ASP A 7 0.23 3.66 18.27
C ASP A 7 -0.49 3.49 16.93
N LEU A 8 0.25 3.64 15.83
CA LEU A 8 -0.28 3.30 14.50
C LEU A 8 -0.55 1.80 14.43
N ASP A 9 -1.69 1.46 13.84
CA ASP A 9 -2.10 0.10 13.51
C ASP A 9 -2.67 0.03 12.08
N ASP A 10 -3.04 -1.18 11.65
CA ASP A 10 -3.60 -1.38 10.32
C ASP A 10 -5.01 -0.78 10.13
N GLU A 11 -5.72 -0.48 11.21
CA GLU A 11 -7.06 0.12 11.15
C GLU A 11 -6.97 1.62 10.86
N CYS A 12 -6.05 2.32 11.53
CA CYS A 12 -5.96 3.79 11.43
C CYS A 12 -4.93 4.29 10.41
N VAL A 13 -3.87 3.54 10.08
CA VAL A 13 -2.72 4.08 9.32
C VAL A 13 -3.08 4.66 7.96
N GLU A 14 -4.08 4.10 7.28
CA GLU A 14 -4.55 4.62 5.99
C GLU A 14 -5.16 6.01 6.14
N GLY A 15 -6.09 6.18 7.09
CA GLY A 15 -6.70 7.48 7.35
C GLY A 15 -5.66 8.52 7.78
N VAL A 16 -4.73 8.13 8.65
CA VAL A 16 -3.65 9.00 9.10
C VAL A 16 -2.74 9.40 7.93
N LEU A 17 -2.33 8.46 7.08
CA LEU A 17 -1.49 8.74 5.93
C LEU A 17 -2.17 9.70 4.95
N LEU A 18 -3.44 9.45 4.60
CA LEU A 18 -4.17 10.29 3.65
C LEU A 18 -4.32 11.73 4.17
N LEU A 19 -4.63 11.90 5.46
CA LEU A 19 -4.72 13.22 6.07
C LEU A 19 -3.34 13.89 6.17
N ALA A 20 -2.33 13.18 6.65
CA ALA A 20 -0.97 13.70 6.77
C ALA A 20 -0.43 14.17 5.41
N ASN A 21 -0.63 13.37 4.35
CA ASN A 21 -0.23 13.73 3.00
C ASN A 21 -1.00 14.95 2.48
N ARG A 22 -2.31 15.04 2.74
CA ARG A 22 -3.14 16.19 2.35
C ARG A 22 -2.72 17.48 3.03
N PHE A 23 -2.30 17.42 4.30
CA PHE A 23 -1.88 18.57 5.09
C PHE A 23 -0.35 18.79 5.10
N LEU A 24 0.41 18.06 4.27
CA LEU A 24 1.86 18.17 4.14
C LEU A 24 2.61 18.01 5.47
N LEU A 25 2.14 17.07 6.28
CA LEU A 25 2.74 16.71 7.57
C LEU A 25 3.82 15.64 7.36
N ASP A 26 4.95 16.02 6.75
CA ASP A 26 5.98 15.10 6.27
C ASP A 26 6.50 14.13 7.35
N SER A 27 6.66 14.59 8.58
CA SER A 27 7.09 13.72 9.70
C SER A 27 6.10 12.60 9.98
N VAL A 28 4.79 12.88 9.86
CA VAL A 28 3.72 11.90 10.05
C VAL A 28 3.63 10.98 8.83
N VAL A 29 3.76 11.52 7.61
CA VAL A 29 3.84 10.72 6.38
C VAL A 29 4.96 9.70 6.46
N ASN A 30 6.16 10.12 6.85
CA ASN A 30 7.32 9.23 6.99
C ASN A 30 7.08 8.13 8.03
N ARG A 31 6.47 8.45 9.18
CA ARG A 31 6.12 7.45 10.20
C ARG A 31 5.08 6.45 9.69
N CYS A 32 4.08 6.90 8.93
CA CYS A 32 3.10 6.01 8.31
C CYS A 32 3.73 5.11 7.25
N VAL A 33 4.61 5.64 6.40
CA VAL A 33 5.34 4.87 5.38
C VAL A 33 6.21 3.81 6.04
N GLU A 34 6.96 4.17 7.08
CA GLU A 34 7.78 3.22 7.84
C GLU A 34 6.91 2.10 8.41
N PHE A 35 5.79 2.43 9.06
CA PHE A 35 4.86 1.43 9.57
C PHE A 35 4.32 0.52 8.47
N LEU A 36 3.85 1.08 7.35
CA LEU A 36 3.28 0.33 6.23
C LEU A 36 4.29 -0.65 5.63
N VAL A 37 5.55 -0.25 5.52
CA VAL A 37 6.61 -1.07 4.93
C VAL A 37 7.13 -2.13 5.90
N THR A 38 7.20 -1.84 7.19
CA THR A 38 7.93 -2.69 8.15
C THR A 38 7.05 -3.51 9.10
N LYS A 39 5.82 -3.05 9.40
CA LYS A 39 4.97 -3.63 10.47
C LYS A 39 3.57 -4.02 10.00
N SER A 40 3.02 -3.28 9.05
CA SER A 40 1.64 -3.45 8.58
C SER A 40 1.39 -4.81 7.93
N LYS A 41 0.24 -5.41 8.26
CA LYS A 41 -0.26 -6.66 7.65
C LYS A 41 -1.15 -6.41 6.44
N LYS A 42 -1.36 -5.14 6.03
CA LYS A 42 -2.09 -4.82 4.79
C LYS A 42 -1.47 -5.52 3.59
N SER A 43 -2.30 -5.88 2.62
CA SER A 43 -1.82 -6.54 1.40
C SER A 43 -0.85 -5.64 0.62
N ALA A 44 0.02 -6.24 -0.18
CA ALA A 44 0.93 -5.49 -1.04
C ALA A 44 0.14 -4.57 -2.00
N ILE A 45 -1.02 -5.01 -2.49
CA ILE A 45 -1.90 -4.20 -3.36
C ILE A 45 -2.44 -2.98 -2.61
N CYS A 46 -2.88 -3.14 -1.35
CA CYS A 46 -3.33 -2.01 -0.53
C CYS A 46 -2.21 -0.98 -0.32
N LYS A 47 -1.01 -1.47 0.02
CA LYS A 47 0.17 -0.60 0.20
C LYS A 47 0.55 0.09 -1.11
N PHE A 48 0.47 -0.61 -2.24
CA PHE A 48 0.71 -0.03 -3.57
C PHE A 48 -0.29 1.08 -3.89
N ARG A 49 -1.60 0.84 -3.68
CA ARG A 49 -2.65 1.85 -3.83
C ARG A 49 -2.35 3.10 -3.00
N LEU A 50 -2.01 2.93 -1.73
CA LEU A 50 -1.67 4.04 -0.83
C LEU A 50 -0.46 4.84 -1.32
N ALA A 51 0.62 4.14 -1.71
CA ALA A 51 1.82 4.79 -2.20
C ALA A 51 1.55 5.57 -3.49
N HIS A 52 0.73 5.03 -4.39
CA HIS A 52 0.33 5.71 -5.61
C HIS A 52 -0.53 6.95 -5.31
N GLN A 53 -1.59 6.79 -4.52
CA GLN A 53 -2.53 7.86 -4.19
C GLN A 53 -1.86 9.03 -3.46
N CYS A 54 -0.86 8.75 -2.61
CA CYS A 54 -0.10 9.79 -1.92
C CYS A 54 1.11 10.31 -2.71
N GLY A 55 1.40 9.79 -3.91
CA GLY A 55 2.56 10.21 -4.71
C GLY A 55 3.91 9.81 -4.11
N ILE A 56 3.95 8.77 -3.26
CA ILE A 56 5.15 8.33 -2.54
C ILE A 56 5.93 7.33 -3.40
N ILE A 57 6.64 7.85 -4.39
CA ILE A 57 7.33 7.08 -5.45
C ILE A 57 8.27 6.01 -4.86
N GLY A 58 9.04 6.37 -3.82
CA GLY A 58 9.98 5.45 -3.19
C GLY A 58 9.30 4.22 -2.59
N MET A 59 8.18 4.42 -1.88
CA MET A 59 7.37 3.33 -1.34
C MET A 59 6.74 2.50 -2.45
N LYS A 60 6.18 3.15 -3.48
CA LYS A 60 5.54 2.46 -4.63
C LYS A 60 6.52 1.50 -5.31
N ASN A 61 7.71 2.01 -5.66
CA ASN A 61 8.73 1.24 -6.35
C ASN A 61 9.24 0.06 -5.52
N LYS A 62 9.40 0.28 -4.20
CA LYS A 62 9.80 -0.79 -3.27
C LYS A 62 8.77 -1.91 -3.24
N ILE A 63 7.50 -1.57 -3.06
CA ILE A 63 6.40 -2.54 -3.01
C ILE A 63 6.31 -3.32 -4.32
N LEU A 64 6.31 -2.63 -5.47
CA LEU A 64 6.26 -3.29 -6.78
C LEU A 64 7.41 -4.29 -6.96
N LYS A 65 8.63 -3.93 -6.52
CA LYS A 65 9.80 -4.80 -6.62
C LYS A 65 9.69 -6.04 -5.73
N GLU A 66 9.10 -5.89 -4.55
CA GLU A 66 9.00 -6.96 -3.54
C GLU A 66 7.78 -7.87 -3.75
N MET A 67 6.76 -7.45 -4.51
CA MET A 67 5.59 -8.26 -4.84
C MET A 67 5.96 -9.61 -5.46
N THR A 68 5.29 -10.67 -5.03
CA THR A 68 5.50 -12.07 -5.43
C THR A 68 4.26 -12.61 -6.18
N GLN A 69 4.30 -13.86 -6.65
CA GLN A 69 3.10 -14.47 -7.27
C GLN A 69 1.97 -14.63 -6.25
N GLU A 70 2.32 -14.86 -4.98
CA GLU A 70 1.40 -15.03 -3.86
C GLU A 70 0.56 -13.76 -3.63
N ASP A 71 1.13 -12.58 -3.83
CA ASP A 71 0.42 -11.30 -3.71
C ASP A 71 -0.70 -11.13 -4.76
N PHE A 72 -0.62 -11.86 -5.88
CA PHE A 72 -1.63 -11.91 -6.93
C PHE A 72 -2.51 -13.17 -6.85
N SER A 73 -2.23 -14.09 -5.93
CA SER A 73 -2.92 -15.38 -5.85
C SER A 73 -4.31 -15.25 -5.20
N ILE A 74 -5.27 -15.98 -5.77
CA ILE A 74 -6.68 -16.04 -5.34
C ILE A 74 -6.79 -16.95 -4.10
N SER A 75 -6.37 -16.48 -2.93
CA SER A 75 -6.65 -17.12 -1.62
C SER A 75 -7.58 -16.20 -0.79
N GLY A 76 -8.01 -16.54 0.43
CA GLY A 76 -8.98 -15.73 1.21
C GLY A 76 -8.70 -14.21 1.31
N ALA A 77 -7.45 -13.77 1.12
CA ALA A 77 -7.02 -12.38 0.90
C ALA A 77 -7.61 -11.69 -0.38
N ASN A 78 -8.38 -12.41 -1.19
CA ASN A 78 -8.89 -11.99 -2.48
C ASN A 78 -10.06 -10.98 -2.40
N ILE A 79 -10.83 -10.95 -1.31
CA ILE A 79 -11.88 -9.91 -1.13
C ILE A 79 -11.21 -8.55 -0.93
N ASP A 80 -10.19 -8.50 -0.08
CA ASP A 80 -9.44 -7.27 0.19
C ASP A 80 -8.73 -6.81 -1.08
N ASN A 81 -7.97 -7.68 -1.76
CA ASN A 81 -7.30 -7.34 -3.01
C ASN A 81 -8.27 -6.87 -4.11
N LEU A 82 -9.44 -7.49 -4.25
CA LEU A 82 -10.45 -7.02 -5.22
C LEU A 82 -10.98 -5.63 -4.85
N TYR A 83 -11.24 -5.39 -3.56
CA TYR A 83 -11.68 -4.09 -3.06
C TYR A 83 -10.60 -3.00 -3.29
N GLU A 84 -9.34 -3.37 -3.11
CA GLU A 84 -8.19 -2.51 -3.37
C GLU A 84 -8.07 -2.16 -4.86
N ILE A 85 -8.16 -3.15 -5.75
CA ILE A 85 -8.07 -2.94 -7.20
C ILE A 85 -9.21 -2.05 -7.72
N LYS A 86 -10.41 -2.14 -7.14
CA LYS A 86 -11.55 -1.27 -7.52
C LYS A 86 -11.31 0.22 -7.23
N LYS A 87 -10.35 0.56 -6.36
CA LYS A 87 -9.98 1.95 -6.05
C LYS A 87 -8.88 2.50 -6.97
N LEU A 88 -8.31 1.66 -7.83
CA LEU A 88 -7.23 2.03 -8.74
C LEU A 88 -7.77 2.54 -10.08
N GLY A 89 -7.02 3.43 -10.72
CA GLY A 89 -7.24 3.81 -12.10
C GLY A 89 -6.57 2.86 -13.09
N ASP A 90 -6.83 3.07 -14.39
CA ASP A 90 -6.33 2.20 -15.46
C ASP A 90 -4.80 2.12 -15.50
N GLY A 91 -4.11 3.22 -15.22
CA GLY A 91 -2.65 3.27 -15.21
C GLY A 91 -2.05 2.40 -14.11
N GLU A 92 -2.60 2.50 -12.90
CA GLU A 92 -2.16 1.69 -11.75
C GLU A 92 -2.45 0.21 -11.94
N ILE A 93 -3.60 -0.11 -12.54
CA ILE A 93 -3.96 -1.49 -12.89
C ILE A 93 -2.97 -2.07 -13.90
N GLU A 94 -2.54 -1.28 -14.89
CA GLU A 94 -1.55 -1.74 -15.86
C GLU A 94 -0.16 -1.94 -15.24
N GLU A 95 0.26 -1.07 -14.31
CA GLU A 95 1.50 -1.30 -13.53
C GLU A 95 1.48 -2.65 -12.78
N LEU A 96 0.35 -2.96 -12.13
CA LEU A 96 0.17 -4.24 -11.44
C LEU A 96 0.13 -5.42 -12.42
N ARG A 97 -0.53 -5.27 -13.58
CA ARG A 97 -0.58 -6.29 -14.63
C ARG A 97 0.81 -6.60 -15.16
N GLU A 98 1.61 -5.58 -15.42
CA GLU A 98 3.00 -5.73 -15.88
C GLU A 98 3.87 -6.40 -14.81
N ARG A 99 3.68 -6.06 -13.52
CA ARG A 99 4.37 -6.77 -12.43
C ARG A 99 3.96 -8.24 -12.39
N HIS A 100 2.67 -8.53 -12.48
CA HIS A 100 2.14 -9.89 -12.47
C HIS A 100 2.70 -10.76 -13.61
N LYS A 101 2.76 -10.22 -14.85
CA LYS A 101 3.40 -10.90 -16.00
C LYS A 101 4.86 -11.23 -15.72
N LYS A 102 5.61 -10.26 -15.17
CA LYS A 102 7.04 -10.44 -14.85
C LYS A 102 7.25 -11.55 -13.83
N VAL A 103 6.48 -11.59 -12.74
CA VAL A 103 6.64 -12.64 -11.71
C VAL A 103 6.23 -14.02 -12.22
N LEU A 104 5.24 -14.13 -13.10
CA LEU A 104 4.81 -15.38 -13.73
C LEU A 104 5.85 -15.95 -14.72
N GLY A 105 6.55 -15.08 -15.45
CA GLY A 105 7.54 -15.47 -16.45
C GLY A 105 8.88 -15.94 -15.87
N THR A 106 9.13 -15.76 -14.57
CA THR A 106 10.40 -16.09 -13.89
C THR A 106 10.60 -17.57 -13.53
N LYS A 107 9.95 -18.50 -14.24
CA LYS A 107 10.10 -19.95 -13.98
C LYS A 107 11.43 -20.51 -14.49
#